data_AF-A0A174PUK3-F1
#
_entry.id   AF-A0A174PUK3-F1
#
_cell.length_a   1.000
_cell.length_b   1.000
_cell.length_c   1.000
_cell.angle_alpha   90.00
_cell.angle_beta   90.00
_cell.angle_gamma   90.00
#
_symmetry.space_group_name_H-M   'P 1'
#
loop_
_entity.id
_entity.type
_entity.pdbx_description
1 polymer ?
#
loop_
_entity_poly.entity_id
_entity_poly.type
_entity_poly.pdbx_seq_one_letter_code
_entity_poly.pdbx_strand_id
1 'polypeptide(L)' 'MKDLIITYTSENKIIKKEYDHIFDFTDEIEDTNISLSTQRNITATFFENRAEKFNTMDALYRHCVAILK' A
#
# COMPACT_ATOMS: atom_id res chain seq x y z
N MET A 1 -16.15 -2.60 -5.25
CA MET A 1 -15.38 -1.42 -5.71
C MET A 1 -14.14 -1.42 -4.83
N LYS A 2 -12.92 -1.33 -5.37
CA LYS A 2 -11.72 -1.50 -4.55
C LYS A 2 -11.45 -0.23 -3.74
N ASP A 3 -11.26 -0.34 -2.43
CA ASP A 3 -10.94 0.82 -1.58
C ASP A 3 -9.49 1.27 -1.72
N LEU A 4 -8.58 0.35 -2.08
CA LEU A 4 -7.14 0.61 -2.10
C LEU A 4 -6.43 -0.10 -3.24
N ILE A 5 -5.70 0.66 -4.05
CA ILE A 5 -4.84 0.16 -5.11
C ILE A 5 -3.42 0.62 -4.83
N ILE A 6 -2.50 -0.33 -4.63
CA ILE A 6 -1.10 -0.04 -4.35
C ILE A 6 -0.28 -0.47 -5.56
N THR A 7 0.54 0.43 -6.07
CA THR A 7 1.49 0.16 -7.13
C THR A 7 2.90 0.45 -6.62
N TYR A 8 3.80 -0.51 -6.71
CA TYR A 8 5.18 -0.35 -6.28
C TYR A 8 6.12 -1.08 -7.22
N THR A 9 7.36 -0.63 -7.28
CA THR A 9 8.43 -1.27 -8.05
C THR A 9 9.24 -2.14 -7.10
N SER A 10 9.31 -3.44 -7.35
CA SER A 10 10.17 -4.39 -6.64
C SER A 10 11.05 -5.12 -7.64
N GLU A 11 12.35 -5.20 -7.40
CA GLU A 11 13.30 -5.91 -8.29
C GLU A 11 13.14 -5.52 -9.77
N ASN A 12 13.01 -4.21 -10.05
CA ASN A 12 12.76 -3.66 -11.40
C ASN A 12 11.43 -4.07 -12.06
N LYS A 13 10.52 -4.73 -11.34
CA LYS A 13 9.18 -5.06 -11.79
C LYS A 13 8.16 -4.17 -11.11
N ILE A 14 7.19 -3.70 -11.89
CA ILE A 14 6.04 -2.97 -11.35
C ILE A 14 5.02 -4.01 -10.88
N ILE A 15 4.71 -3.97 -9.59
CA ILE A 15 3.71 -4.79 -8.93
C ILE A 15 2.53 -3.89 -8.60
N LYS A 16 1.33 -4.33 -8.98
CA LYS A 16 0.07 -3.70 -8.62
C LYS A 16 -0.71 -4.67 -7.73
N LYS A 17 -1.12 -4.21 -6.55
CA LYS A 17 -2.01 -4.92 -5.64
C LYS A 17 -3.29 -4.13 -5.47
N GLU A 18 -4.43 -4.82 -5.46
CA GLU A 18 -5.76 -4.23 -5.39
C GLU A 18 -6.52 -4.89 -4.25
N TYR A 19 -6.83 -4.11 -3.22
CA TYR A 19 -7.50 -4.57 -2.02
C TYR A 19 -8.94 -4.08 -2.02
N ASP A 20 -9.86 -4.95 -1.56
CA ASP A 20 -11.25 -4.53 -1.40
C ASP A 20 -11.37 -3.52 -0.27
N HIS A 21 -10.70 -3.74 0.86
CA HIS A 21 -10.63 -2.81 1.98
C HIS A 21 -9.20 -2.41 2.35
N ILE A 22 -9.02 -1.19 2.85
CA ILE A 22 -7.73 -0.72 3.40
C ILE A 22 -7.25 -1.62 4.55
N PHE A 23 -8.18 -2.19 5.31
CA PHE A 23 -7.89 -3.10 6.42
C PHE A 23 -7.25 -4.43 5.96
N ASP A 24 -7.65 -4.97 4.80
CA ASP A 24 -7.04 -6.19 4.25
C ASP A 24 -5.53 -5.99 3.99
N PHE A 25 -5.15 -4.78 3.56
CA PHE A 25 -3.75 -4.45 3.36
C PHE A 25 -2.98 -4.35 4.67
N THR A 26 -3.55 -3.70 5.69
CA THR A 26 -2.87 -3.55 6.98
C THR A 26 -2.66 -4.91 7.66
N ASP A 27 -3.67 -5.78 7.60
CA ASP A 27 -3.60 -7.15 8.15
C ASP A 27 -2.56 -8.00 7.40
N GLU A 28 -2.52 -7.93 6.07
CA GLU A 28 -1.52 -8.65 5.26
C GLU A 28 -0.08 -8.20 5.57
N ILE A 29 0.14 -6.91 5.78
CA ILE A 29 1.47 -6.36 6.10
C ILE A 29 1.94 -6.82 7.49
N GLU A 30 1.04 -6.84 8.47
CA GLU A 30 1.33 -7.34 9.83
C GLU A 30 1.64 -8.84 9.82
N ASP A 31 0.88 -9.63 9.08
CA ASP A 31 1.04 -11.09 9.01
C ASP A 31 2.27 -11.51 8.18
N THR A 32 2.47 -10.87 7.02
CA THR A 32 3.46 -11.34 6.03
C THR A 32 4.88 -10.80 6.30
N ASN A 33 5.05 -9.83 7.21
CA ASN A 33 6.32 -9.15 7.48
C ASN A 33 7.07 -8.82 6.16
N ILE A 34 6.30 -8.32 5.19
CA ILE A 34 6.78 -8.08 3.83
C ILE A 34 8.00 -7.19 3.96
N SER A 35 9.18 -7.62 3.50
CA SER A 35 10.39 -6.80 3.60
C SER A 35 10.16 -5.45 2.90
N LEU A 36 9.83 -4.43 3.70
CA LEU A 36 9.44 -3.08 3.28
C LEU A 36 10.59 -2.34 2.61
N SER A 37 11.81 -2.88 2.69
CA SER A 37 13.07 -2.24 2.32
C SER A 37 13.43 -2.31 0.83
N THR A 38 12.82 -3.21 0.05
CA THR A 38 13.15 -3.43 -1.37
C THR A 38 12.23 -2.70 -2.35
N GLN A 39 11.14 -2.13 -1.85
CA GLN A 39 10.07 -1.56 -2.67
C GLN A 39 10.32 -0.07 -2.90
N ARG A 40 10.22 0.37 -4.16
CA ARG A 40 10.45 1.77 -4.57
C ARG A 40 9.26 2.28 -5.37
N ASN A 41 9.12 3.61 -5.48
CA ASN A 41 8.05 4.26 -6.25
C ASN A 41 6.65 3.79 -5.83
N ILE A 42 6.39 3.77 -4.51
CA ILE A 42 5.14 3.27 -3.97
C ILE A 42 4.08 4.35 -4.17
N THR A 43 2.98 3.98 -4.83
CA THR A 43 1.84 4.85 -5.10
C THR A 43 0.59 4.13 -4.63
N ALA A 44 -0.16 4.73 -3.73
CA ALA A 44 -1.46 4.22 -3.30
C ALA A 44 -2.57 5.10 -3.83
N THR A 45 -3.58 4.48 -4.41
CA THR A 45 -4.80 5.13 -4.89
C THR A 45 -5.94 4.65 -4.02
N PHE A 46 -6.55 5.57 -3.30
CA PHE A 46 -7.68 5.32 -2.42
C PHE A 46 -9.01 5.55 -3.14
N PHE A 47 -10.09 4.99 -2.60
CA PHE A 47 -11.46 5.08 -3.13
C PHE A 47 -11.90 6.50 -3.52
N GLU A 48 -11.46 7.53 -2.79
CA GLU A 48 -11.75 8.94 -3.09
C GLU A 48 -11.02 9.47 -4.35
N ASN A 49 -10.45 8.61 -5.19
CA ASN A 49 -9.53 8.97 -6.28
C ASN A 49 -8.30 9.76 -5.81
N ARG A 50 -7.99 9.69 -4.52
CA ARG A 50 -6.81 10.31 -3.93
C ARG A 50 -5.63 9.38 -4.16
N ALA A 51 -4.75 9.76 -5.08
CA ALA A 51 -3.48 9.07 -5.29
C ALA A 51 -2.39 9.77 -4.47
N GLU A 52 -1.81 9.06 -3.52
CA GLU A 52 -0.66 9.51 -2.75
C GLU A 52 0.57 8.67 -3.06
N LYS A 53 1.73 9.33 -3.07
CA LYS A 53 3.03 8.69 -3.28
C LYS A 53 3.73 8.58 -1.95
N PHE A 54 4.29 7.40 -1.71
CA PHE A 54 5.00 7.08 -0.48
C PHE A 54 6.43 6.67 -0.81
N ASN A 55 7.37 7.11 0.03
CA ASN A 55 8.78 6.74 -0.11
C ASN A 55 9.05 5.32 0.36
N THR A 56 8.27 4.83 1.33
CA THR A 56 8.40 3.50 1.94
C THR A 56 7.03 2.86 2.15
N MET A 57 7.00 1.54 2.17
CA MET A 57 5.75 0.79 2.40
C MET A 57 5.29 0.94 3.85
N ASP A 58 6.22 1.16 4.79
CA ASP A 58 5.90 1.57 6.18
C ASP A 58 5.13 2.90 6.23
N ALA A 59 5.53 3.90 5.45
CA ALA A 59 4.83 5.18 5.41
C ALA A 59 3.40 5.02 4.88
N LEU A 60 3.22 4.17 3.86
CA LEU A 60 1.89 3.81 3.37
C LEU A 60 1.07 3.09 4.45
N TYR A 61 1.65 2.09 5.12
CA TYR A 61 1.01 1.36 6.21
C TYR A 61 0.53 2.29 7.33
N ARG A 62 1.39 3.15 7.84
CA ARG A 62 1.02 4.15 8.87
C ARG A 62 -0.08 5.08 8.40
N HIS A 63 -0.07 5.48 7.13
CA HIS A 63 -1.11 6.33 6.56
C HIS A 63 -2.45 5.58 6.49
N CYS A 64 -2.45 4.33 6.02
CA CYS A 64 -3.63 3.46 6.01
C CYS A 64 -4.21 3.27 7.43
N VAL A 65 -3.36 2.98 8.42
CA VAL A 65 -3.78 2.85 9.83
C VAL A 65 -4.34 4.17 10.38
N ALA A 66 -3.78 5.32 9.98
CA ALA A 66 -4.29 6.63 10.38
C ALA A 66 -5.66 6.95 9.76
N ILE A 67 -5.95 6.46 8.55
CA ILE A 67 -7.26 6.60 7.91
C ILE A 67 -8.32 5.73 8.60
N LEU A 68 -7.93 4.55 9.08
CA LEU A 68 -8.84 3.62 9.79
C LEU A 68 -9.22 4.09 11.20
N LYS A 69 -8.60 5.15 11.72
CA LYS A 69 -8.72 5.61 13.11
C LYS A 69 -9.53 6.90 13.23
#